data_AF-A0A2E5PC11-F1
#
_entry.id   AF-A0A2E5PC11-F1
#
_cell.length_a   1.000
_cell.length_b   1.000
_cell.length_c   1.000
_cell.angle_alpha   90.00
_cell.angle_beta   90.00
_cell.angle_gamma   90.00
#
_symmetry.space_group_name_H-M   'P 1'
#
loop_
_entity.id
_entity.type
_entity.pdbx_description
1 polymer ?
#
loop_
_entity_poly.entity_id
_entity_poly.type
_entity_poly.pdbx_seq_one_letter_code
_entity_poly.pdbx_strand_id
1 'polypeptide(L)'
;MTDQSYIKEPKKIKPRQGLWDQRIARLFVRPLVNTPVTPNQITVLRLLTGLGACGCLAYGETPVIHWGAGLFVISNFIDHMDGELARLSGKTSRFGHLFDIYSDVIVHILLFVSIGIGLSDGWLGEVAWIMGVVSGISVSGLFALFQYLEGRMGVKQAGLPRIAGFEIEDVMYLVSPAIWGGGLVPILILATAGAPLFGIWSLIRYRREIFSSRKF
;
A
#
# COMPACT_ATOMS: atom_id res chain seq x y z
N MET A 1 -5.84 -25.35 46.86
CA MET A 1 -5.04 -24.14 46.57
C MET A 1 -4.78 -24.13 45.08
N THR A 2 -5.61 -23.41 44.34
CA THR A 2 -5.60 -23.39 42.87
C THR A 2 -4.75 -22.21 42.42
N ASP A 3 -3.62 -22.51 41.78
CA ASP A 3 -2.63 -21.52 41.32
C ASP A 3 -3.18 -20.76 40.09
N GLN A 4 -3.66 -19.53 40.30
CA GLN A 4 -4.21 -18.63 39.27
C GLN A 4 -3.14 -17.76 38.57
N SER A 5 -1.86 -18.12 38.64
CA SER A 5 -0.77 -17.22 38.27
C SER A 5 -0.33 -17.24 36.80
N TYR A 6 -1.22 -17.31 35.80
CA TYR A 6 -0.79 -17.22 34.38
C TYR A 6 -1.73 -16.48 33.41
N ILE A 7 -2.46 -15.45 33.86
CA ILE A 7 -3.02 -14.48 32.90
C ILE A 7 -1.93 -13.45 32.58
N LYS A 8 -1.13 -13.72 31.54
CA LYS A 8 -0.25 -12.70 30.95
C LYS A 8 -1.14 -11.53 30.53
N GLU A 9 -0.98 -10.37 31.16
CA GLU A 9 -1.59 -9.13 30.69
C GLU A 9 -1.31 -8.97 29.19
N PRO A 10 -2.31 -8.61 28.36
CA PRO A 10 -2.06 -8.33 26.95
C PRO A 10 -1.02 -7.22 26.88
N LYS A 11 0.14 -7.51 26.26
CA LYS A 11 1.21 -6.52 26.07
C LYS A 11 0.61 -5.24 25.51
N LYS A 12 0.66 -4.16 26.29
CA LYS A 12 0.32 -2.82 25.81
C LYS A 12 1.17 -2.53 24.58
N ILE A 13 0.54 -2.58 23.40
CA ILE A 13 1.18 -2.27 22.13
C ILE A 13 1.56 -0.81 22.22
N LYS A 14 2.86 -0.51 22.40
CA LYS A 14 3.35 0.88 22.34
C LYS A 14 2.91 1.44 20.98
N PRO A 15 2.32 2.64 20.92
CA PRO A 15 2.04 3.27 19.64
C PRO A 15 3.37 3.36 18.89
N ARG A 16 3.43 2.77 17.68
CA ARG A 16 4.56 3.01 16.79
C ARG A 16 4.75 4.52 16.72
N GLN A 17 5.95 5.02 16.99
CA GLN A 17 6.27 6.42 16.70
C GLN A 17 5.99 6.60 15.21
N GLY A 18 4.85 7.24 14.91
CA GLY A 18 4.21 7.10 13.60
C GLY A 18 5.02 7.75 12.50
N LEU A 19 4.95 7.15 11.32
CA LEU A 19 5.32 7.77 10.06
C LEU A 19 4.45 9.01 9.82
N TRP A 20 4.86 9.89 8.92
CA TRP A 20 4.23 11.21 8.76
C TRP A 20 2.76 11.12 8.31
N ASP A 21 2.51 10.34 7.29
CA ASP A 21 1.21 9.89 6.80
C ASP A 21 0.31 9.35 7.92
N GLN A 22 0.79 8.43 8.78
CA GLN A 22 0.01 7.85 9.88
C GLN A 22 -0.36 8.89 10.95
N ARG A 23 0.53 9.85 11.21
CA ARG A 23 0.25 10.96 12.14
C ARG A 23 -0.86 11.85 11.60
N ILE A 24 -0.82 12.15 10.31
CA ILE A 24 -1.83 12.98 9.65
C ILE A 24 -3.15 12.22 9.62
N ALA A 25 -3.17 10.96 9.16
CA ALA A 25 -4.35 10.11 9.15
C ALA A 25 -5.02 10.03 10.53
N ARG A 26 -4.22 9.88 11.61
CA ARG A 26 -4.71 9.89 12.99
C ARG A 26 -5.47 11.16 13.37
N LEU A 27 -5.07 12.34 12.86
CA LEU A 27 -5.79 13.59 13.12
C LEU A 27 -7.18 13.55 12.50
N PHE A 28 -7.31 13.05 11.27
CA PHE A 28 -8.57 12.96 10.55
C PHE A 28 -9.49 11.84 11.07
N VAL A 29 -8.91 10.78 11.61
CA VAL A 29 -9.65 9.62 12.13
C VAL A 29 -10.15 9.83 13.55
N ARG A 30 -9.48 10.64 14.38
CA ARG A 30 -9.86 10.89 15.78
C ARG A 30 -11.35 11.28 15.97
N PRO A 31 -11.93 12.19 15.16
CA PRO A 31 -13.36 12.51 15.26
C PRO A 31 -14.28 11.32 14.93
N LEU A 32 -13.83 10.39 14.10
CA LEU A 32 -14.61 9.24 13.63
C LEU A 32 -14.64 8.09 14.65
N VAL A 33 -13.76 8.07 15.66
CA VAL A 33 -13.63 6.96 16.63
C VAL A 33 -14.94 6.67 17.38
N ASN A 34 -15.70 7.72 17.72
CA ASN A 34 -16.96 7.60 18.46
C ASN A 34 -18.21 7.56 17.56
N THR A 35 -18.02 7.42 16.25
CA THR A 35 -19.12 7.36 15.26
C THR A 35 -19.44 5.90 14.91
N PRO A 36 -20.60 5.62 14.26
CA PRO A 36 -20.91 4.27 13.77
C PRO A 36 -20.04 3.84 12.58
N VAL A 37 -19.16 4.70 12.06
CA VAL A 37 -18.26 4.37 10.95
C VAL A 37 -17.34 3.21 11.35
N THR A 38 -17.23 2.24 10.46
CA THR A 38 -16.41 1.03 10.64
C THR A 38 -15.14 1.12 9.78
N PRO A 39 -14.02 0.49 10.20
CA PRO A 39 -12.81 0.42 9.38
C PRO A 39 -13.08 -0.15 7.98
N ASN A 40 -13.89 -1.21 7.87
CA ASN A 40 -14.22 -1.82 6.58
C ASN A 40 -14.94 -0.87 5.62
N GLN A 41 -15.75 0.08 6.13
CA GLN A 41 -16.37 1.11 5.27
C GLN A 41 -15.34 2.08 4.71
N ILE A 42 -14.30 2.40 5.49
CA ILE A 42 -13.19 3.21 5.03
C ILE A 42 -12.37 2.45 3.97
N THR A 43 -12.12 1.15 4.18
CA THR A 43 -11.47 0.29 3.17
C THR A 43 -12.27 0.21 1.87
N VAL A 44 -13.61 0.13 1.93
CA VAL A 44 -14.46 0.17 0.73
C VAL A 44 -14.37 1.52 0.03
N LEU A 45 -14.39 2.62 0.79
CA LEU A 45 -14.23 3.97 0.22
C LEU A 45 -12.89 4.10 -0.49
N ARG A 46 -11.81 3.62 0.14
CA ARG A 46 -10.49 3.54 -0.48
C ARG A 46 -10.54 2.80 -1.80
N LEU A 47 -11.08 1.59 -1.81
CA LEU A 47 -11.18 0.77 -3.01
C LEU A 47 -11.94 1.51 -4.12
N LEU A 48 -13.07 2.14 -3.81
CA LEU A 48 -13.83 2.93 -4.79
C LEU A 48 -13.02 4.10 -5.35
N THR A 49 -12.31 4.85 -4.49
CA THR A 49 -11.44 5.95 -4.94
C THR A 49 -10.26 5.47 -5.78
N GLY A 50 -9.65 4.33 -5.42
CA GLY A 50 -8.55 3.71 -6.17
C GLY A 50 -9.00 3.18 -7.53
N LEU A 51 -10.16 2.54 -7.61
CA LEU A 51 -10.75 2.12 -8.89
C LEU A 51 -11.14 3.31 -9.76
N GLY A 52 -11.68 4.38 -9.17
CA GLY A 52 -11.92 5.64 -9.87
C GLY A 52 -10.63 6.24 -10.46
N ALA A 53 -9.54 6.24 -9.68
CA ALA A 53 -8.24 6.67 -10.16
C ALA A 53 -7.75 5.83 -11.35
N CYS A 54 -7.87 4.49 -11.26
CA CYS A 54 -7.53 3.57 -12.34
C CYS A 54 -8.32 3.88 -13.62
N GLY A 55 -9.64 4.06 -13.51
CA GLY A 55 -10.48 4.41 -14.66
C GLY A 55 -10.05 5.73 -15.33
N CYS A 56 -9.73 6.75 -14.53
CA CYS A 56 -9.22 8.02 -15.06
C CYS A 56 -7.86 7.89 -15.75
N LEU A 57 -6.96 7.05 -15.23
CA LEU A 57 -5.64 6.84 -15.83
C LEU A 57 -5.71 6.01 -17.10
N ALA A 58 -6.59 5.01 -17.15
CA ALA A 58 -6.85 4.21 -18.34
C ALA A 58 -7.43 5.03 -19.50
N TYR A 59 -8.13 6.13 -19.20
CA TYR A 59 -8.65 7.04 -20.22
C TYR A 59 -7.53 7.75 -21.01
N GLY A 60 -6.34 7.93 -20.44
CA GLY A 60 -5.15 8.36 -21.20
C GLY A 60 -5.08 9.85 -21.59
N GLU A 61 -6.13 10.65 -21.37
CA GLU A 61 -6.14 12.08 -21.75
C GLU A 61 -6.17 13.06 -20.56
N THR A 62 -5.57 14.23 -20.76
CA THR A 62 -5.66 15.37 -19.84
C THR A 62 -6.95 16.15 -20.12
N PRO A 63 -7.72 16.60 -19.10
CA PRO A 63 -7.37 16.69 -17.67
C PRO A 63 -7.77 15.46 -16.83
N VAL A 64 -8.37 14.42 -17.41
CA VAL A 64 -8.90 13.27 -16.68
C VAL A 64 -7.80 12.53 -15.91
N ILE A 65 -6.61 12.37 -16.51
CA ILE A 65 -5.43 11.81 -15.84
C ILE A 65 -5.10 12.57 -14.55
N HIS A 66 -5.21 13.91 -14.53
CA HIS A 66 -4.87 14.71 -13.34
C HIS A 66 -5.86 14.48 -12.21
N TRP A 67 -7.15 14.29 -12.53
CA TRP A 67 -8.17 13.86 -11.57
C TRP A 67 -7.88 12.46 -11.05
N GLY A 68 -7.46 11.54 -11.93
CA GLY A 68 -7.03 10.20 -11.54
C GLY A 68 -5.88 10.21 -10.55
N ALA A 69 -4.84 11.00 -10.81
CA ALA A 69 -3.73 11.20 -9.89
C ALA A 69 -4.17 11.78 -8.54
N GLY A 70 -5.11 12.74 -8.53
CA GLY A 70 -5.69 13.27 -7.30
C GLY A 70 -6.47 12.22 -6.50
N LEU A 71 -7.33 11.44 -7.17
CA LEU A 71 -8.06 10.32 -6.58
C LEU A 71 -7.11 9.26 -6.01
N PHE A 72 -5.97 9.00 -6.66
CA PHE A 72 -4.98 8.06 -6.16
C PHE A 72 -4.32 8.52 -4.87
N VAL A 73 -3.93 9.80 -4.75
CA VAL A 73 -3.42 10.35 -3.47
C VAL A 73 -4.46 10.21 -2.36
N ILE A 74 -5.72 10.52 -2.67
CA ILE A 74 -6.82 10.40 -1.72
C ILE A 74 -6.99 8.93 -1.29
N SER A 75 -6.98 7.99 -2.24
CA SER A 75 -7.05 6.56 -1.97
C SER A 75 -5.92 6.11 -1.03
N ASN A 76 -4.66 6.45 -1.33
CA ASN A 76 -3.52 6.11 -0.47
C ASN A 76 -3.63 6.73 0.91
N PHE A 77 -4.15 7.95 1.01
CA PHE A 77 -4.38 8.58 2.32
C PHE A 77 -5.45 7.85 3.13
N ILE A 78 -6.55 7.43 2.49
CA ILE A 78 -7.65 6.71 3.14
C ILE A 78 -7.20 5.31 3.65
N ASP A 79 -6.26 4.66 2.97
CA ASP A 79 -5.63 3.40 3.43
C ASP A 79 -5.10 3.51 4.86
N HIS A 80 -4.32 4.56 5.13
CA HIS A 80 -3.75 4.78 6.45
C HIS A 80 -4.81 5.13 7.50
N MET A 81 -5.98 5.64 7.07
CA MET A 81 -7.08 6.00 7.95
C MET A 81 -7.81 4.77 8.51
N ASP A 82 -8.01 3.71 7.73
CA ASP A 82 -8.76 2.54 8.21
C ASP A 82 -7.97 1.78 9.31
N GLY A 83 -6.66 1.65 9.14
CA GLY A 83 -5.76 1.00 10.08
C GLY A 83 -5.62 1.79 11.37
N GLU A 84 -5.54 3.12 11.27
CA GLU A 84 -5.57 4.00 12.45
C GLU A 84 -6.94 3.97 13.14
N LEU A 85 -8.05 3.89 12.40
CA LEU A 85 -9.38 3.80 13.00
C LEU A 85 -9.55 2.47 13.73
N ALA A 86 -9.15 1.36 13.12
CA ALA A 86 -9.21 0.04 13.74
C ALA A 86 -8.39 0.00 15.04
N ARG A 87 -7.21 0.62 15.04
CA ARG A 87 -6.34 0.74 16.23
C ARG A 87 -6.96 1.58 17.34
N LEU A 88 -7.50 2.76 17.00
CA LEU A 88 -8.04 3.71 17.99
C LEU A 88 -9.41 3.30 18.53
N SER A 89 -10.26 2.72 17.68
CA SER A 89 -11.61 2.25 18.07
C SER A 89 -11.62 0.85 18.69
N GLY A 90 -10.49 0.14 18.68
CA GLY A 90 -10.38 -1.23 19.15
C GLY A 90 -11.09 -2.27 18.27
N LYS A 91 -11.55 -1.87 17.07
CA LYS A 91 -12.31 -2.72 16.12
C LYS A 91 -11.39 -3.47 15.14
N THR A 92 -10.30 -4.07 15.62
CA THR A 92 -9.41 -4.87 14.77
C THR A 92 -10.04 -6.24 14.48
N SER A 93 -10.01 -6.69 13.22
CA SER A 93 -10.52 -8.01 12.84
C SER A 93 -9.61 -8.68 11.81
N ARG A 94 -9.53 -10.01 11.84
CA ARG A 94 -8.77 -10.79 10.85
C ARG A 94 -9.31 -10.61 9.44
N PHE A 95 -10.63 -10.55 9.30
CA PHE A 95 -11.28 -10.30 8.02
C PHE A 95 -10.95 -8.91 7.48
N GLY A 96 -11.08 -7.86 8.30
CA GLY A 96 -10.76 -6.49 7.88
C GLY A 96 -9.30 -6.35 7.45
N HIS A 97 -8.37 -6.95 8.20
CA HIS A 97 -6.95 -6.95 7.82
C HIS A 97 -6.72 -7.65 6.47
N LEU A 98 -7.36 -8.79 6.23
CA LEU A 98 -7.21 -9.50 4.95
C LEU A 98 -7.86 -8.75 3.79
N PHE A 99 -9.03 -8.14 4.03
CA PHE A 99 -9.74 -7.33 3.05
C PHE A 99 -8.94 -6.11 2.62
N ASP A 100 -8.26 -5.47 3.57
CA ASP A 100 -7.34 -4.36 3.31
C ASP A 100 -6.16 -4.79 2.42
N ILE A 101 -5.47 -5.88 2.78
CA ILE A 101 -4.37 -6.43 1.96
C ILE A 101 -4.81 -6.71 0.53
N TYR A 102 -5.95 -7.37 0.34
CA TYR A 102 -6.44 -7.68 -1.00
C TYR A 102 -6.83 -6.43 -1.79
N SER A 103 -7.52 -5.50 -1.14
CA SER A 103 -7.92 -4.24 -1.78
C SER A 103 -6.68 -3.45 -2.23
N ASP A 104 -5.61 -3.49 -1.42
CA ASP A 104 -4.36 -2.80 -1.74
C ASP A 104 -3.63 -3.40 -2.93
N VAL A 105 -3.45 -4.73 -2.91
CA VAL A 105 -2.83 -5.47 -4.02
C VAL A 105 -3.59 -5.25 -5.33
N ILE A 106 -4.93 -5.28 -5.29
CA ILE A 106 -5.78 -5.08 -6.46
C ILE A 106 -5.62 -3.67 -7.02
N VAL A 107 -5.71 -2.63 -6.17
CA VAL A 107 -5.58 -1.24 -6.62
C VAL A 107 -4.20 -0.98 -7.21
N HIS A 108 -3.13 -1.47 -6.58
CA HIS A 108 -1.77 -1.30 -7.11
C HIS A 108 -1.57 -1.99 -8.47
N ILE A 109 -2.08 -3.21 -8.65
CA ILE A 109 -2.01 -3.88 -9.96
C ILE A 109 -2.76 -3.07 -11.01
N LEU A 110 -4.02 -2.72 -10.71
CA LEU A 110 -4.88 -1.99 -11.64
C LEU A 110 -4.34 -0.61 -11.97
N LEU A 111 -3.67 0.07 -11.04
CA LEU A 111 -3.05 1.37 -11.25
C LEU A 111 -2.04 1.32 -12.41
N PHE A 112 -1.07 0.41 -12.33
CA PHE A 112 -0.03 0.29 -13.35
C PHE A 112 -0.56 -0.25 -14.66
N VAL A 113 -1.52 -1.19 -14.62
CA VAL A 113 -2.22 -1.66 -15.83
C VAL A 113 -2.96 -0.51 -16.51
N SER A 114 -3.65 0.33 -15.74
CA SER A 114 -4.38 1.49 -16.26
C SER A 114 -3.46 2.53 -16.86
N ILE A 115 -2.31 2.81 -16.23
CA ILE A 115 -1.26 3.67 -16.81
C ILE A 115 -0.77 3.08 -18.15
N GLY A 116 -0.54 1.78 -18.21
CA GLY A 116 -0.13 1.11 -19.45
C GLY A 116 -1.17 1.20 -20.57
N ILE A 117 -2.45 0.98 -20.24
CA ILE A 117 -3.57 1.12 -21.18
C ILE A 117 -3.66 2.58 -21.67
N GLY A 118 -3.65 3.55 -20.77
CA GLY A 118 -3.75 4.97 -21.11
C GLY A 118 -2.57 5.51 -21.93
N LEU A 119 -1.46 4.77 -22.00
CA LEU A 119 -0.28 5.09 -22.81
C LEU A 119 -0.19 4.27 -24.12
N SER A 120 -1.13 3.36 -24.37
CA SER A 120 -1.06 2.43 -25.50
C SER A 120 -1.24 3.11 -26.86
N ASP A 121 -1.95 4.24 -26.93
CA ASP A 121 -2.05 5.05 -28.15
C ASP A 121 -0.79 5.91 -28.42
N GLY A 122 0.16 5.93 -27.48
CA GLY A 122 1.41 6.67 -27.61
C GLY A 122 2.53 5.89 -28.31
N TRP A 123 3.75 6.42 -28.25
CA TRP A 123 4.93 5.81 -28.89
C TRP A 123 5.33 4.43 -28.31
N LEU A 124 4.89 4.12 -27.09
CA LEU A 124 5.09 2.80 -26.48
C LEU A 124 4.20 1.73 -27.12
N GLY A 125 3.08 2.13 -27.75
CA GLY A 125 2.14 1.21 -28.38
C GLY A 125 1.61 0.15 -27.42
N GLU A 126 1.30 -1.02 -27.97
CA GLU A 126 0.85 -2.22 -27.25
C GLU A 126 1.82 -2.69 -26.14
N VAL A 127 3.10 -2.30 -26.19
CA VAL A 127 4.05 -2.69 -25.14
C VAL A 127 3.69 -2.01 -23.81
N ALA A 128 3.01 -0.86 -23.83
CA ALA A 128 2.66 -0.11 -22.63
C ALA A 128 1.78 -0.89 -21.66
N TRP A 129 0.73 -1.60 -22.12
CA TRP A 129 -0.12 -2.36 -21.21
C TRP A 129 0.59 -3.60 -20.64
N ILE A 130 1.49 -4.23 -21.40
CA ILE A 130 2.33 -5.32 -20.92
C ILE A 130 3.28 -4.82 -19.82
N MET A 131 3.91 -3.66 -20.04
CA MET A 131 4.71 -2.97 -19.02
C MET A 131 3.89 -2.67 -17.77
N GLY A 132 2.64 -2.26 -17.94
CA GLY A 132 1.68 -2.03 -16.86
C GLY A 132 1.41 -3.28 -16.02
N VAL A 133 1.15 -4.43 -16.67
CA VAL A 133 0.96 -5.73 -16.00
C VAL A 133 2.22 -6.15 -15.23
N VAL A 134 3.39 -6.07 -15.87
CA VAL A 134 4.68 -6.44 -15.24
C VAL A 134 4.96 -5.55 -14.03
N SER A 135 4.76 -4.24 -14.17
CA SER A 135 4.92 -3.25 -13.10
C SER A 135 3.97 -3.54 -11.95
N GLY A 136 2.67 -3.71 -12.25
CA GLY A 136 1.63 -3.95 -11.26
C GLY A 136 1.90 -5.21 -10.43
N ILE A 137 2.20 -6.34 -11.08
CA ILE A 137 2.52 -7.59 -10.38
C ILE A 137 3.78 -7.43 -9.51
N SER A 138 4.81 -6.77 -10.04
CA SER A 138 6.10 -6.65 -9.35
C SER A 138 6.03 -5.71 -8.15
N VAL A 139 5.37 -4.55 -8.30
CA VAL A 139 5.17 -3.59 -7.23
C VAL A 139 4.27 -4.19 -6.15
N SER A 140 3.09 -4.72 -6.49
CA SER A 140 2.22 -5.34 -5.48
C SER A 140 2.87 -6.55 -4.79
N GLY A 141 3.69 -7.32 -5.52
CA GLY A 141 4.47 -8.41 -4.94
C GLY A 141 5.51 -7.94 -3.93
N LEU A 142 6.18 -6.81 -4.19
CA LEU A 142 7.11 -6.18 -3.26
C LEU A 142 6.40 -5.71 -1.98
N PHE A 143 5.26 -5.03 -2.13
CA PHE A 143 4.42 -4.63 -1.00
C PHE A 143 4.03 -5.82 -0.13
N ALA A 144 3.44 -6.85 -0.75
CA ALA A 144 3.04 -8.07 -0.05
C ALA A 144 4.22 -8.76 0.65
N LEU A 145 5.39 -8.81 -0.01
CA LEU A 145 6.60 -9.36 0.57
C LEU A 145 7.06 -8.58 1.81
N PHE A 146 7.13 -7.25 1.73
CA PHE A 146 7.57 -6.44 2.85
C PHE A 146 6.59 -6.47 4.02
N GLN A 147 5.28 -6.45 3.74
CA GLN A 147 4.27 -6.61 4.77
C GLN A 147 4.37 -7.98 5.46
N TYR A 148 4.63 -9.05 4.70
CA TYR A 148 4.89 -10.38 5.25
C TYR A 148 6.16 -10.43 6.11
N LEU A 149 7.26 -9.84 5.63
CA LEU A 149 8.53 -9.78 6.36
C LEU A 149 8.39 -8.97 7.65
N GLU A 150 7.64 -7.88 7.61
CA GLU A 150 7.34 -7.05 8.78
C GLU A 150 6.52 -7.82 9.81
N GLY A 151 5.49 -8.54 9.37
CA GLY A 151 4.69 -9.41 10.24
C GLY A 151 5.51 -10.52 10.89
N ARG A 152 6.55 -11.03 10.22
CA ARG A 152 7.42 -12.10 10.73
C ARG A 152 8.50 -11.62 11.70
N MET A 153 9.25 -10.58 11.32
CA MET A 153 10.45 -10.15 12.03
C MET A 153 10.21 -8.94 12.95
N GLY A 154 9.12 -8.21 12.72
CA GLY A 154 8.91 -6.89 13.28
C GLY A 154 9.76 -5.82 12.57
N VAL A 155 9.19 -4.63 12.46
CA VAL A 155 9.73 -3.46 11.74
C VAL A 155 11.23 -3.21 11.94
N LYS A 156 11.73 -3.33 13.18
CA LYS A 156 13.13 -3.02 13.52
C LYS A 156 14.14 -4.06 13.04
N GLN A 157 13.75 -5.33 12.92
CA GLN A 157 14.65 -6.40 12.47
C GLN A 157 14.57 -6.62 10.96
N ALA A 158 13.44 -6.30 10.33
CA ALA A 158 13.31 -6.40 8.88
C ALA A 158 14.27 -5.48 8.12
N GLY A 159 14.77 -4.42 8.75
CA GLY A 159 15.73 -3.49 8.15
C GLY A 159 15.17 -2.81 6.90
N LEU A 160 13.84 -2.72 6.80
CA LEU A 160 13.16 -2.07 5.68
C LEU A 160 13.64 -0.61 5.62
N PRO A 161 14.04 -0.09 4.44
CA PRO A 161 14.53 1.27 4.29
C PRO A 161 13.43 2.26 4.69
N ARG A 162 13.51 2.72 5.94
CA ARG A 162 12.76 3.87 6.43
C ARG A 162 13.70 5.07 6.38
N ILE A 163 13.42 6.00 5.48
CA ILE A 163 14.24 7.20 5.30
C ILE A 163 13.49 8.37 5.92
N ALA A 164 14.05 8.97 6.97
CA ALA A 164 13.50 10.18 7.60
C ALA A 164 12.01 10.10 8.05
N GLY A 165 11.50 8.90 8.32
CA GLY A 165 10.10 8.69 8.70
C GLY A 165 9.14 8.42 7.54
N PHE A 166 9.66 8.16 6.34
CA PHE A 166 8.94 7.63 5.18
C PHE A 166 9.21 6.13 5.01
N GLU A 167 8.20 5.39 4.57
CA GLU A 167 8.27 3.99 4.16
C GLU A 167 8.43 3.82 2.64
N ILE A 168 8.74 2.59 2.22
CA ILE A 168 8.69 2.22 0.80
C ILE A 168 7.29 2.47 0.24
N GLU A 169 6.27 2.27 1.08
CA GLU A 169 4.87 2.47 0.73
C GLU A 169 4.58 3.94 0.37
N ASP A 170 5.25 4.87 1.06
CA ASP A 170 5.11 6.31 0.79
C ASP A 170 5.68 6.73 -0.57
N VAL A 171 6.51 5.91 -1.21
CA VAL A 171 6.99 6.17 -2.58
C VAL A 171 5.80 6.28 -3.56
N MET A 172 4.68 5.62 -3.27
CA MET A 172 3.48 5.73 -4.10
C MET A 172 2.86 7.13 -4.06
N TYR A 173 3.10 7.94 -3.02
CA TYR A 173 2.69 9.35 -3.04
C TYR A 173 3.45 10.18 -4.08
N LEU A 174 4.62 9.73 -4.56
CA LEU A 174 5.37 10.40 -5.61
C LEU A 174 4.79 10.17 -7.01
N VAL A 175 3.93 9.14 -7.16
CA VAL A 175 3.29 8.82 -8.45
C VAL A 175 2.43 10.00 -8.91
N SER A 176 1.58 10.54 -8.05
CA SER A 176 0.64 11.59 -8.47
C SER A 176 1.28 12.93 -8.84
N PRO A 177 2.26 13.49 -8.08
CA PRO A 177 3.02 14.66 -8.51
C PRO A 177 3.77 14.41 -9.82
N ALA A 178 4.33 13.22 -10.00
CA ALA A 178 5.00 12.88 -11.25
C ALA A 178 4.01 12.83 -12.42
N ILE A 179 2.79 12.31 -12.21
CA ILE A 179 1.72 12.33 -13.22
C ILE A 179 1.32 13.76 -13.58
N TRP A 180 1.11 14.65 -12.59
CA TRP A 180 0.80 16.06 -12.86
C TRP A 180 1.92 16.79 -13.62
N GLY A 181 3.16 16.34 -13.47
CA GLY A 181 4.32 16.81 -14.24
C GLY A 181 4.47 16.17 -15.62
N GLY A 182 3.51 15.36 -16.09
CA GLY A 182 3.59 14.65 -17.37
C GLY A 182 4.49 13.40 -17.36
N GLY A 183 4.87 12.91 -16.18
CA GLY A 183 5.82 11.83 -15.98
C GLY A 183 5.27 10.41 -16.10
N LEU A 184 4.12 10.18 -16.76
CA LEU A 184 3.52 8.84 -16.87
C LEU A 184 4.45 7.79 -17.51
N VAL A 185 5.09 8.15 -18.63
CA VAL A 185 6.04 7.29 -19.34
C VAL A 185 7.25 6.91 -18.47
N PRO A 186 8.00 7.85 -17.87
CA PRO A 186 9.13 7.50 -17.03
C PRO A 186 8.72 6.70 -15.78
N ILE A 187 7.57 6.97 -15.17
CA ILE A 187 7.04 6.16 -14.06
C ILE A 187 6.87 4.70 -14.50
N LEU A 188 6.22 4.47 -15.65
CA LEU A 188 5.97 3.13 -16.15
C LEU A 188 7.27 2.38 -16.49
N ILE A 189 8.24 3.05 -17.13
CA ILE A 189 9.55 2.47 -17.43
C ILE A 189 10.31 2.12 -16.14
N LEU A 190 10.36 3.05 -15.19
CA LEU A 190 11.05 2.85 -13.91
C LEU A 190 10.41 1.73 -13.09
N ALA A 191 9.08 1.63 -13.07
CA ALA A 191 8.39 0.54 -12.39
C ALA A 191 8.64 -0.80 -13.08
N THR A 192 8.59 -0.84 -14.42
CA THR A 192 8.78 -2.07 -15.20
C THR A 192 10.19 -2.64 -15.03
N ALA A 193 11.22 -1.80 -15.01
CA ALA A 193 12.60 -2.26 -14.83
C ALA A 193 12.97 -2.39 -13.34
N GLY A 194 12.65 -1.37 -12.54
CA GLY A 194 13.08 -1.24 -11.16
C GLY A 194 12.41 -2.21 -10.21
N ALA A 195 11.09 -2.40 -10.31
CA ALA A 195 10.35 -3.23 -9.37
C ALA A 195 10.74 -4.72 -9.46
N PRO A 196 10.84 -5.36 -10.64
CA PRO A 196 11.31 -6.74 -10.72
C PRO A 196 12.75 -6.92 -10.21
N LEU A 197 13.66 -6.01 -10.59
CA LEU A 197 15.06 -6.07 -10.15
C LEU A 197 15.16 -5.97 -8.63
N PHE A 198 14.43 -5.03 -8.03
CA PHE A 198 14.39 -4.87 -6.58
C PHE A 198 13.69 -6.04 -5.89
N GLY A 199 12.66 -6.63 -6.52
CA GLY A 199 11.99 -7.84 -6.06
C GLY A 199 12.95 -9.04 -6.00
N ILE A 200 13.70 -9.28 -7.08
CA ILE A 200 14.72 -10.35 -7.14
C ILE A 200 15.79 -10.12 -6.08
N TRP A 201 16.31 -8.89 -5.98
CA TRP A 201 17.29 -8.54 -4.94
C TRP A 201 16.74 -8.80 -3.54
N SER A 202 15.49 -8.40 -3.27
CA SER A 202 14.82 -8.60 -1.97
C SER A 202 14.64 -10.08 -1.66
N LEU A 203 14.21 -10.90 -2.63
CA LEU A 203 14.08 -12.34 -2.47
C LEU A 203 15.43 -12.99 -2.13
N ILE A 204 16.52 -12.59 -2.79
CA ILE A 204 17.87 -13.10 -2.50
C ILE A 204 18.33 -12.66 -1.11
N ARG A 205 18.13 -11.37 -0.77
CA ARG A 205 18.56 -10.75 0.47
C ARG A 205 17.86 -11.32 1.71
N TYR A 206 16.57 -11.63 1.57
CA TYR A 206 15.69 -12.10 2.65
C TYR A 206 15.31 -13.58 2.53
N ARG A 207 15.98 -14.35 1.65
CA ARG A 207 15.66 -15.77 1.41
C ARG A 207 15.63 -16.61 2.68
N ARG A 208 16.51 -16.34 3.65
CA ARG A 208 16.61 -17.15 4.87
C ARG A 208 15.39 -16.90 5.76
N GLU A 209 14.92 -15.68 5.81
CA GLU A 209 13.81 -15.19 6.61
C GLU A 209 12.46 -15.63 6.01
N ILE A 210 12.39 -15.67 4.68
CA ILE A 210 11.23 -16.18 3.92
C ILE A 210 11.09 -17.70 4.11
N PHE A 211 12.18 -18.45 3.88
CA PHE A 211 12.16 -19.92 3.83
C PHE A 211 12.53 -20.62 5.15
N SER A 212 12.92 -19.88 6.19
CA SER A 212 13.08 -20.49 7.52
C SER A 212 11.72 -20.85 8.09
N SER A 213 11.48 -22.16 8.21
CA SER A 213 10.42 -22.69 9.07
C SER A 213 10.79 -22.42 10.52
N ARG A 214 9.87 -21.81 11.29
CA ARG A 214 9.98 -21.81 12.76
C ARG A 214 10.16 -23.27 13.20
N LYS A 215 11.30 -23.60 13.81
CA LYS A 215 11.28 -24.65 14.83
C LYS A 215 10.41 -24.09 15.95
N PHE A 216 9.19 -24.62 16.04
CA PHE A 216 8.31 -24.41 17.19
C PHE A 216 8.97 -24.97 18.44
#